data_AF-A0A0Q4SY43-F1
#
_entry.id   AF-A0A0Q4SY43-F1
#
_cell.length_a   1.000
_cell.length_b   1.000
_cell.length_c   1.000
_cell.angle_alpha   90.00
_cell.angle_beta   90.00
_cell.angle_gamma   90.00
#
_symmetry.space_group_name_H-M   'P 1'
#
loop_
_entity.id
_entity.type
_entity.pdbx_description
1 polymer ?
#
loop_
_entity_poly.entity_id
_entity_poly.type
_entity_poly.pdbx_seq_one_letter_code
_entity_poly.pdbx_strand_id
1 'polypeptide(L)'
;MKYLAEIIFGKDQIRKYHNNETLNDYEKIINLKKYIFETWAERNAFYKGIGEAIGWLEFQVIKESGEKDNKEEKEDEHKFDYWAFIEKYYPKYSHCDNILLSDILTRKLEGEEICEQDEENIKDWNIRKELFDLDKNLLCEAFENYFNIAYPKN
;
A
#
# COMPACT_ATOMS: atom_id res chain seq x y z
N MET A 1 8.88 7.75 -17.17
CA MET A 1 7.48 7.41 -17.49
C MET A 1 7.34 5.90 -17.44
N LYS A 2 6.84 5.36 -16.34
CA LYS A 2 6.53 3.93 -16.21
C LYS A 2 5.09 3.69 -16.65
N TYR A 3 4.85 2.55 -17.29
CA TYR A 3 3.51 2.14 -17.73
C TYR A 3 3.05 0.98 -16.87
N LEU A 4 1.99 1.21 -16.11
CA LEU A 4 1.35 0.20 -15.28
C LEU A 4 0.19 -0.40 -16.05
N ALA A 5 0.13 -1.72 -16.09
CA ALA A 5 -1.00 -2.46 -16.62
C ALA A 5 -1.47 -3.49 -15.60
N GLU A 6 -2.76 -3.45 -15.28
CA GLU A 6 -3.43 -4.50 -14.53
C GLU A 6 -4.28 -5.32 -15.49
N ILE A 7 -4.00 -6.61 -15.53
CA ILE A 7 -4.57 -7.55 -16.51
C ILE A 7 -5.25 -8.68 -15.76
N ILE A 8 -6.48 -8.96 -16.14
CA ILE A 8 -7.23 -10.14 -15.71
C ILE A 8 -7.11 -11.23 -16.78
N PHE A 9 -6.85 -12.46 -16.36
CA PHE A 9 -6.73 -13.64 -17.21
C PHE A 9 -7.88 -14.62 -16.98
N GLY A 10 -8.24 -15.38 -18.01
CA GLY A 10 -9.27 -16.42 -17.97
C GLY A 10 -10.65 -15.91 -18.37
N LYS A 11 -11.28 -16.63 -19.32
CA LYS A 11 -12.62 -16.31 -19.84
C LYS A 11 -13.70 -16.13 -18.78
N ASP A 12 -13.73 -16.99 -17.76
CA ASP A 12 -14.76 -16.92 -16.72
C ASP A 12 -14.59 -15.68 -15.84
N GLN A 13 -13.35 -15.31 -15.55
CA GLN A 13 -12.99 -14.17 -14.73
C GLN A 13 -13.22 -12.86 -15.48
N ILE A 14 -12.93 -12.82 -16.78
CA ILE A 14 -13.29 -11.70 -17.66
C ILE A 14 -14.81 -11.53 -17.70
N ARG A 15 -15.57 -12.63 -17.81
CA ARG A 15 -17.03 -12.58 -17.81
C ARG A 15 -17.58 -12.05 -16.48
N LYS A 16 -17.05 -12.51 -15.35
CA LYS A 16 -17.38 -12.00 -14.01
C LYS A 16 -17.11 -10.49 -13.91
N TYR A 17 -15.93 -10.06 -14.39
CA TYR A 17 -15.57 -8.65 -14.43
C TYR A 17 -16.58 -7.80 -15.22
N HIS A 18 -16.96 -8.24 -16.42
CA HIS A 18 -17.97 -7.56 -17.24
C HIS A 18 -19.38 -7.54 -16.62
N ASN A 19 -19.71 -8.54 -15.80
CA ASN A 19 -20.97 -8.63 -15.08
C ASN A 19 -20.97 -7.86 -13.74
N ASN A 20 -19.88 -7.18 -13.38
CA ASN A 20 -19.67 -6.57 -12.05
C ASN A 20 -19.77 -7.59 -10.90
N GLU A 21 -19.45 -8.86 -11.15
CA GLU A 21 -19.36 -9.89 -10.13
C GLU A 21 -18.01 -9.79 -9.40
N THR A 22 -18.03 -9.99 -8.08
CA THR A 22 -16.80 -9.96 -7.29
C THR A 22 -15.98 -11.23 -7.49
N LEU A 23 -14.71 -11.05 -7.86
CA LEU A 23 -13.73 -12.13 -7.84
C LEU A 23 -13.38 -12.46 -6.38
N ASN A 24 -13.33 -13.75 -6.04
CA ASN A 24 -12.82 -14.15 -4.74
C ASN A 24 -11.29 -13.93 -4.64
N ASP A 25 -10.72 -13.96 -3.44
CA ASP A 25 -9.31 -13.64 -3.23
C ASP A 25 -8.35 -14.61 -3.94
N TYR A 26 -8.72 -15.89 -4.04
CA TYR A 26 -7.94 -16.88 -4.80
C TYR A 26 -7.94 -16.58 -6.30
N GLU A 27 -9.09 -16.24 -6.87
CA GLU A 27 -9.24 -15.85 -8.27
C GLU A 27 -8.44 -14.60 -8.57
N LYS A 28 -8.46 -13.60 -7.67
CA LYS A 28 -7.63 -12.40 -7.80
C LYS A 28 -6.15 -12.77 -7.82
N ILE A 29 -5.66 -13.55 -6.85
CA ILE A 29 -4.22 -13.89 -6.77
C ILE A 29 -3.75 -14.62 -8.04
N ILE A 30 -4.57 -15.52 -8.58
CA ILE A 30 -4.19 -16.35 -9.73
C ILE A 30 -4.32 -15.57 -11.04
N ASN A 31 -5.44 -14.88 -11.23
CA ASN A 31 -5.85 -14.35 -12.53
C ASN A 31 -5.63 -12.84 -12.69
N LEU A 32 -5.46 -12.09 -11.59
CA LEU A 32 -5.18 -10.66 -11.64
C LEU A 32 -3.68 -10.44 -11.51
N LYS A 33 -3.06 -9.86 -12.54
CA LYS A 33 -1.62 -9.59 -12.57
C LYS A 33 -1.34 -8.13 -12.87
N LYS A 34 -0.37 -7.58 -12.15
CA LYS A 34 0.13 -6.22 -12.34
C LYS A 34 1.49 -6.30 -13.02
N TYR A 35 1.64 -5.54 -14.10
CA TYR A 35 2.86 -5.44 -14.88
C TYR A 35 3.32 -3.99 -14.93
N ILE A 36 4.63 -3.80 -14.90
CA ILE A 36 5.30 -2.51 -15.03
C ILE A 36 6.17 -2.59 -16.27
N PHE A 37 6.04 -1.61 -17.16
CA PHE A 37 6.85 -1.49 -18.36
C PHE A 37 7.60 -0.17 -18.34
N GLU A 38 8.84 -0.19 -18.83
CA GLU A 38 9.67 1.01 -18.90
C GLU A 38 9.29 1.87 -20.11
N THR A 39 8.75 1.24 -21.15
CA THR A 39 8.39 1.92 -22.39
C THR A 39 7.01 1.51 -22.92
N TRP A 40 6.37 2.42 -23.65
CA TRP A 40 5.12 2.13 -24.35
C TRP A 40 5.27 1.01 -25.39
N ALA A 41 6.42 0.96 -26.06
CA ALA A 41 6.73 -0.07 -27.05
C ALA A 41 6.81 -1.46 -26.42
N GLU A 42 7.46 -1.59 -25.26
CA GLU A 42 7.56 -2.84 -24.50
C GLU A 42 6.17 -3.34 -24.09
N ARG A 43 5.34 -2.46 -23.52
CA ARG A 43 3.95 -2.77 -23.14
C ARG A 43 3.13 -3.30 -24.33
N ASN A 44 3.21 -2.62 -25.48
CA ASN A 44 2.46 -3.04 -26.66
C ASN A 44 2.98 -4.35 -27.24
N ALA A 45 4.29 -4.57 -27.22
CA ALA A 45 4.89 -5.85 -27.61
C ALA A 45 4.42 -6.98 -26.70
N PHE A 46 4.31 -6.72 -25.39
CA PHE A 46 3.76 -7.66 -24.43
C PHE A 46 2.31 -8.02 -24.71
N TYR A 47 1.43 -7.04 -24.96
CA TYR A 47 0.02 -7.32 -25.31
C TYR A 47 -0.12 -8.11 -26.59
N LYS A 48 0.70 -7.77 -27.61
CA LYS A 48 0.75 -8.54 -28.85
C LYS A 48 1.18 -9.98 -28.59
N GLY A 49 2.22 -10.18 -27.79
CA GLY A 49 2.70 -11.51 -27.42
C GLY A 49 1.66 -12.34 -26.68
N ILE A 50 0.95 -11.76 -25.71
CA ILE A 50 -0.15 -12.45 -25.02
C ILE A 50 -1.29 -12.77 -26.00
N GLY A 51 -1.72 -11.81 -26.82
CA GLY A 51 -2.78 -12.00 -27.80
C GLY A 51 -2.47 -13.11 -28.80
N GLU A 52 -1.20 -13.26 -29.20
CA GLU A 52 -0.72 -14.35 -30.06
C GLU A 52 -0.60 -15.69 -29.32
N ALA A 53 -0.21 -15.69 -28.04
CA ALA A 53 0.04 -16.93 -27.28
C ALA A 53 -1.23 -17.59 -26.73
N ILE A 54 -2.14 -16.81 -26.13
CA ILE A 54 -3.33 -17.33 -25.44
C ILE A 54 -4.65 -16.86 -26.08
N GLY A 55 -4.61 -15.82 -26.91
CA GLY A 55 -5.79 -15.29 -27.59
C GLY A 55 -6.45 -14.12 -26.85
N TRP A 56 -6.97 -13.16 -27.62
CA TRP A 56 -7.56 -11.90 -27.12
C TRP A 56 -8.81 -12.05 -26.25
N LEU A 57 -9.42 -13.24 -26.21
CA LEU A 57 -10.58 -13.52 -25.35
C LEU A 57 -10.19 -14.12 -23.98
N GLU A 58 -8.91 -14.43 -23.78
CA GLU A 58 -8.40 -15.04 -22.54
C GLU A 58 -7.77 -14.03 -21.59
N PHE A 59 -7.69 -12.75 -21.97
CA PHE A 59 -7.24 -11.70 -21.09
C PHE A 59 -7.94 -10.37 -21.37
N GLN A 60 -7.98 -9.50 -20.36
CA GLN A 60 -8.45 -8.13 -20.52
C GLN A 60 -7.60 -7.20 -19.66
N VAL A 61 -7.26 -6.04 -20.21
CA VAL A 61 -6.60 -4.98 -19.46
C VAL A 61 -7.69 -4.18 -18.73
N ILE A 62 -7.65 -4.19 -17.41
CA ILE A 62 -8.69 -3.54 -16.58
C ILE A 62 -8.25 -2.16 -16.06
N LYS A 63 -6.95 -1.90 -16.03
CA LYS A 63 -6.40 -0.59 -15.64
C LYS A 63 -5.09 -0.35 -16.38
N GLU A 64 -4.98 0.81 -17.02
CA GLU A 64 -3.73 1.32 -17.57
C GLU A 64 -3.48 2.72 -17.05
N SER A 65 -2.28 2.97 -16.55
CA SER A 65 -1.80 4.32 -16.27
C SER A 65 -0.40 4.51 -16.86
N GLY A 66 -0.20 5.64 -17.53
CA GLY A 66 1.12 6.14 -17.88
C GLY A 66 1.47 7.22 -16.87
N GLU A 67 2.45 6.99 -16.01
CA GLU A 67 2.96 8.02 -15.11
C GLU A 67 3.61 9.13 -15.94
N LYS A 68 2.84 10.18 -16.28
CA LYS A 68 3.43 11.51 -16.33
C LYS A 68 3.63 11.92 -14.88
N ASP A 69 4.79 12.50 -14.55
CA ASP A 69 5.20 12.95 -13.21
C ASP A 69 4.33 14.10 -12.64
N ASN A 70 3.00 13.95 -12.69
CA ASN A 70 2.06 14.85 -12.06
C ASN A 70 1.34 14.07 -10.97
N LYS A 71 1.76 14.36 -9.74
CA LYS A 71 0.97 14.18 -8.51
C LYS A 71 -0.46 14.64 -8.77
N GLU A 72 -1.38 13.69 -8.97
CA GLU A 72 -2.79 13.84 -8.64
C GLU A 72 -3.26 12.46 -8.16
N GLU A 73 -2.98 12.21 -6.88
CA GLU A 73 -3.66 11.18 -6.10
C GLU A 73 -5.16 11.51 -6.12
N LYS A 74 -5.93 10.74 -6.89
CA LYS A 74 -7.35 10.51 -6.62
C LYS A 74 -7.61 9.00 -6.66
N GLU A 75 -7.18 8.34 -5.58
CA GLU A 75 -7.72 7.05 -5.13
C GLU A 75 -8.27 7.25 -3.72
N ASP A 76 -9.40 7.95 -3.62
CA ASP A 76 -10.27 7.86 -2.44
C ASP A 76 -11.14 6.62 -2.59
N GLU A 77 -10.64 5.47 -2.11
CA GLU A 77 -11.44 4.44 -1.46
C GLU A 77 -10.47 3.51 -0.70
N HIS A 78 -10.25 3.87 0.58
CA HIS A 78 -9.39 3.17 1.56
C HIS A 78 -7.88 3.28 1.41
N LYS A 79 -7.33 4.51 1.33
CA LYS A 79 -5.97 4.73 1.86
C LYS A 79 -6.04 4.46 3.37
N PHE A 80 -5.46 3.35 3.81
CA PHE A 80 -5.39 3.03 5.23
C PHE A 80 -4.60 4.15 5.92
N ASP A 81 -5.31 5.02 6.63
CA ASP A 81 -4.71 6.09 7.39
C ASP A 81 -4.11 5.48 8.66
N TYR A 82 -2.81 5.23 8.58
CA TYR A 82 -1.98 4.66 9.64
C TYR A 82 -2.14 5.43 10.95
N TRP A 83 -2.09 6.75 10.90
CA TRP A 83 -2.18 7.59 12.09
C TRP A 83 -3.59 7.60 12.66
N ALA A 84 -4.62 7.69 11.82
CA ALA A 84 -6.00 7.59 12.28
C ALA A 84 -6.31 6.22 12.89
N PHE A 85 -5.69 5.15 12.40
CA PHE A 85 -5.83 3.81 12.98
C PHE A 85 -5.18 3.71 14.36
N ILE A 86 -3.93 4.18 14.49
CA ILE A 86 -3.21 4.16 15.77
C ILE A 86 -3.90 5.07 16.79
N GLU A 87 -4.32 6.29 16.42
CA GLU A 87 -5.04 7.19 17.31
C GLU A 87 -6.32 6.55 17.89
N LYS A 88 -7.01 5.76 17.07
CA LYS A 88 -8.28 5.13 17.44
C LYS A 88 -8.13 3.88 18.30
N TYR A 89 -7.08 3.09 18.09
CA TYR A 89 -6.97 1.75 18.68
C TYR A 89 -5.74 1.56 19.60
N TYR A 90 -4.77 2.47 19.58
CA TYR A 90 -3.61 2.39 20.48
C TYR A 90 -3.97 2.90 21.89
N PRO A 91 -3.65 2.15 22.95
CA PRO A 91 -4.06 2.50 24.29
C PRO A 91 -3.24 3.70 24.78
N LYS A 92 -3.92 4.75 25.27
CA LYS A 92 -3.28 5.98 25.79
C LYS A 92 -2.41 6.70 24.75
N TYR A 93 -2.83 6.71 23.49
CA TYR A 93 -2.18 7.43 22.39
C TYR A 93 -1.63 8.82 22.78
N SER A 94 -2.45 9.64 23.45
CA SER A 94 -2.09 11.01 23.87
C SER A 94 -1.10 11.11 25.04
N HIS A 95 -0.73 9.99 25.67
CA HIS A 95 0.13 9.93 26.86
C HIS A 95 1.24 8.87 26.69
N CYS A 96 1.62 8.55 25.45
CA CYS A 96 2.61 7.53 25.16
C CYS A 96 3.90 8.16 24.63
N ASP A 97 4.99 7.99 25.37
CA ASP A 97 6.33 8.49 24.98
C ASP A 97 6.80 7.90 23.64
N ASN A 98 6.32 6.70 23.29
CA ASN A 98 6.63 6.07 22.00
C ASN A 98 5.97 6.81 20.83
N ILE A 99 4.76 7.37 21.00
CA ILE A 99 4.12 8.16 19.95
C ILE A 99 4.89 9.47 19.74
N LEU A 100 5.31 10.11 20.83
CA LEU A 100 6.14 11.32 20.78
C LEU A 100 7.50 11.04 20.11
N LEU A 101 8.14 9.94 20.46
CA LEU A 101 9.40 9.51 19.84
C LEU A 101 9.22 9.22 18.35
N SER A 102 8.10 8.62 17.94
CA SER A 102 7.77 8.38 16.54
C SER A 102 7.66 9.67 15.74
N ASP A 103 7.00 10.68 16.30
CA ASP A 103 6.88 12.01 15.70
C ASP A 103 8.25 12.67 15.55
N ILE A 104 9.08 12.68 16.61
CA ILE A 104 10.44 13.24 16.58
C ILE A 104 11.31 12.56 15.51
N LEU A 105 11.30 11.23 15.42
CA LEU A 105 12.07 10.48 14.43
C LEU A 105 11.57 10.71 13.00
N THR A 106 10.24 10.83 12.81
CA THR A 106 9.63 11.14 11.51
C THR A 106 10.06 12.51 11.02
N ARG A 107 9.93 13.53 11.89
CA ARG A 107 10.38 14.90 11.59
C ARG A 107 11.86 14.96 11.23
N LYS A 108 12.72 14.26 11.98
CA LYS A 108 14.15 14.18 11.66
C LYS A 108 14.42 13.55 10.30
N LEU A 109 13.66 12.53 9.92
CA LEU A 109 13.79 11.83 8.65
C LEU A 109 13.31 12.70 7.47
N GLU A 110 12.27 13.50 7.69
CA GLU A 110 11.72 14.45 6.72
C GLU A 110 12.55 15.74 6.61
N GLY A 111 13.52 15.93 7.50
CA GLY A 111 14.41 17.09 7.52
C GLY A 111 13.80 18.31 8.22
N GLU A 112 12.77 18.11 9.03
CA GLU A 112 12.17 19.15 9.87
C GLU A 112 13.05 19.46 11.09
N GLU A 113 12.88 20.67 11.63
CA GLU A 113 13.60 21.14 12.81
C GLU A 113 13.05 20.45 14.07
N ILE A 114 13.94 19.80 14.82
CA ILE A 114 13.65 19.22 16.13
C ILE A 114 14.50 19.94 17.19
N CYS A 115 14.11 19.85 18.46
CA CYS A 115 14.81 20.60 19.50
C CYS A 115 16.23 20.05 19.75
N GLU A 116 17.15 20.91 20.22
CA GLU A 116 18.55 20.54 20.45
C GLU A 116 18.71 19.34 21.40
N GLN A 117 17.81 19.21 22.39
CA GLN A 117 17.81 18.09 23.33
C GLN A 117 17.45 16.77 22.64
N ASP A 118 16.48 16.79 21.72
CA ASP A 118 16.07 15.61 20.95
C ASP A 118 17.13 15.23 19.92
N GLU A 119 17.79 16.23 19.30
CA GLU A 119 18.93 15.99 18.40
C GLU A 119 20.07 15.27 19.12
N GLU A 120 20.39 15.70 20.34
CA GLU A 120 21.42 15.06 21.15
C GLU A 120 21.03 13.63 21.54
N ASN A 121 19.76 13.40 21.88
CA ASN A 121 19.24 12.09 22.27
C ASN A 121 19.28 11.05 21.15
N ILE A 122 19.09 11.47 19.88
CA ILE A 122 19.01 10.56 18.72
C ILE A 122 20.25 10.60 17.82
N LYS A 123 21.29 11.36 18.20
CA LYS A 123 22.47 11.67 17.37
C LYS A 123 23.18 10.45 16.78
N ASP A 124 23.27 9.37 17.56
CA ASP A 124 23.97 8.14 17.17
C ASP A 124 23.00 7.02 16.72
N TRP A 125 21.72 7.33 16.59
CA TRP A 125 20.70 6.34 16.26
C TRP A 125 20.57 6.16 14.75
N ASN A 126 20.24 4.94 14.33
CA ASN A 126 19.79 4.71 12.97
C ASN A 126 18.30 5.06 12.87
N ILE A 127 18.01 6.35 12.65
CA ILE A 127 16.65 6.93 12.66
C ILE A 127 15.66 6.09 11.85
N ARG A 128 16.03 5.63 10.65
CA ARG A 128 15.18 4.79 9.80
C ARG A 128 14.82 3.45 10.42
N LYS A 129 15.81 2.80 11.04
CA LYS A 129 15.61 1.49 11.66
C LYS A 129 14.80 1.62 12.95
N GLU A 130 15.17 2.57 13.80
CA GLU A 130 14.49 2.79 15.07
C GLU A 130 13.03 3.22 14.85
N LEU A 131 12.77 4.12 13.90
CA LEU A 131 11.41 4.49 13.53
C LEU A 131 10.61 3.29 13.01
N PHE A 132 11.21 2.46 12.15
CA PHE A 132 10.53 1.27 11.63
C PHE A 132 10.17 0.26 12.73
N ASP A 133 11.09 -0.02 13.65
CA ASP A 133 10.85 -0.95 14.75
C ASP A 133 9.81 -0.40 15.74
N LEU A 134 9.84 0.90 15.99
CA LEU A 134 8.87 1.62 16.82
C LEU A 134 7.46 1.61 16.19
N ASP A 135 7.33 2.02 14.93
CA ASP A 135 6.08 2.04 14.16
C ASP A 135 5.45 0.65 14.12
N LYS A 136 6.27 -0.39 13.88
CA LYS A 136 5.81 -1.77 13.88
C LYS A 136 5.18 -2.16 15.22
N ASN A 137 5.81 -1.81 16.34
CA ASN A 137 5.30 -2.15 17.67
C ASN A 137 4.00 -1.40 17.97
N LEU A 138 3.96 -0.10 17.66
CA LEU A 138 2.75 0.73 17.80
C LEU A 138 1.57 0.14 17.02
N LEU A 139 1.84 -0.25 15.77
CA LEU A 139 0.83 -0.83 14.90
C LEU A 139 0.36 -2.21 15.39
N CYS A 140 1.28 -3.06 15.85
CA CYS A 140 0.94 -4.37 16.42
C CYS A 140 -0.01 -4.25 17.61
N GLU A 141 0.29 -3.37 18.58
CA GLU A 141 -0.58 -3.15 19.74
C GLU A 141 -1.94 -2.54 19.35
N ALA A 142 -1.96 -1.61 18.40
CA ALA A 142 -3.20 -1.04 17.86
C ALA A 142 -4.06 -2.13 17.20
N PHE A 143 -3.44 -3.06 16.45
CA PHE A 143 -4.15 -4.20 15.86
C PHE A 143 -4.67 -5.16 16.92
N GLU A 144 -3.88 -5.51 17.93
CA GLU A 144 -4.33 -6.38 19.02
C GLU A 144 -5.56 -5.80 19.72
N ASN A 145 -5.56 -4.50 20.01
CA ASN A 145 -6.72 -3.83 20.58
C ASN A 145 -7.91 -3.77 19.62
N TYR A 146 -7.67 -3.49 18.34
CA TYR A 146 -8.71 -3.57 17.32
C TYR A 146 -9.40 -4.95 17.32
N PHE A 147 -8.62 -6.03 17.30
CA PHE A 147 -9.17 -7.40 17.33
C PHE A 147 -9.89 -7.71 18.64
N ASN A 148 -9.36 -7.26 19.79
CA ASN A 148 -10.02 -7.44 21.08
C ASN A 148 -11.38 -6.71 21.16
N ILE A 149 -11.50 -5.54 20.53
CA ILE A 149 -12.75 -4.76 20.48
C ILE A 149 -13.73 -5.33 19.45
N ALA A 150 -13.24 -5.66 18.25
CA ALA A 150 -14.08 -6.11 17.14
C ALA A 150 -14.52 -7.57 17.29
N TYR A 151 -13.72 -8.40 17.94
CA TYR A 151 -13.94 -9.84 18.14
C TYR A 151 -13.65 -10.21 19.61
N PRO A 152 -14.46 -9.73 20.57
CA PRO A 152 -14.26 -10.07 21.96
C PRO A 152 -14.37 -11.59 22.14
N LYS A 153 -13.36 -12.21 22.73
CA LYS A 153 -13.42 -13.62 23.11
C LYS A 153 -14.45 -13.76 24.24
N ASN A 154 -15.58 -14.40 23.93
CA ASN A 154 -16.53 -14.91 24.93
C ASN A 154 -15.89 -16.00 25.79
#